data_AF-A0A7Y4L292-F1
#
_entry.id   AF-A0A7Y4L292-F1
#
_cell.length_a   1.000
_cell.length_b   1.000
_cell.length_c   1.000
_cell.angle_alpha   90.00
_cell.angle_beta   90.00
_cell.angle_gamma   90.00
#
_symmetry.space_group_name_H-M   'P 1'
#
loop_
_entity.id
_entity.type
_entity.pdbx_description
1 polymer ?
#
loop_
_entity_poly.entity_id
_entity_poly.type
_entity_poly.pdbx_seq_one_letter_code
_entity_poly.pdbx_strand_id
1 'polypeptide(L)'
;MTIVVLGGFGLVLLVTACIVAEVVAGSRRRANSTDEEKTAGRVLRVRGPFHGRLDDGSQAVYTEVTVEYYTRRGEGPFQVSRKLPATGRVTYAKDDRVIVAYDVRTPRKGRIAGRVSHWPQLGPRTGDPLPQA
;
A
#
# COMPACT_ATOMS: atom_id res chain seq x y z
N MET A 1 -26.23 -38.55 28.00
CA MET A 1 -25.08 -37.68 28.39
C MET A 1 -24.12 -37.36 27.24
N THR A 2 -24.07 -38.15 26.15
CA THR A 2 -23.12 -37.97 25.03
C THR A 2 -23.41 -36.76 24.12
N ILE A 3 -24.68 -36.38 23.93
CA ILE A 3 -25.08 -35.26 23.04
C ILE A 3 -24.63 -33.89 23.57
N VAL A 4 -24.67 -33.68 24.89
CA VAL A 4 -24.22 -32.44 25.54
C VAL A 4 -22.70 -32.28 25.40
N VAL A 5 -21.96 -33.39 25.49
CA VAL A 5 -20.51 -33.42 25.30
C VAL A 5 -20.13 -33.12 23.84
N LEU A 6 -20.87 -33.68 22.87
CA LEU A 6 -20.69 -33.39 21.44
C LEU A 6 -21.00 -31.92 21.09
N GLY A 7 -22.05 -31.34 21.68
CA GLY A 7 -22.39 -29.93 21.50
C GLY A 7 -21.35 -28.99 22.11
N GLY A 8 -20.87 -29.30 23.32
CA GLY A 8 -19.80 -28.55 23.98
C GLY A 8 -18.48 -28.63 23.22
N PHE A 9 -18.14 -29.80 22.69
CA PHE A 9 -16.93 -30.00 21.88
C PHE A 9 -17.00 -29.22 20.56
N GLY A 10 -18.16 -29.21 19.90
CA GLY A 10 -18.38 -28.40 18.69
C GLY A 10 -18.21 -26.89 18.95
N LEU A 11 -18.71 -26.40 20.09
CA LEU A 11 -18.56 -25.00 20.47
C LEU A 11 -17.08 -24.63 20.71
N VAL A 12 -16.32 -25.49 21.39
CA VAL A 12 -14.89 -25.28 21.65
C VAL A 12 -14.11 -25.22 20.34
N LEU A 13 -14.39 -26.11 19.39
CA LEU A 13 -13.74 -26.10 18.07
C LEU A 13 -14.05 -24.80 17.30
N LEU A 14 -15.30 -24.33 17.36
CA LEU A 14 -15.69 -23.09 16.69
C LEU A 14 -15.00 -21.86 17.29
N VAL A 15 -14.97 -21.74 18.62
CA VAL A 15 -14.27 -20.65 19.32
C VAL A 15 -12.77 -20.68 19.00
N THR A 16 -12.17 -21.87 19.00
CA THR A 16 -10.75 -22.04 18.66
C THR A 16 -10.48 -21.62 17.21
N ALA A 17 -11.34 -22.00 16.26
CA ALA A 17 -11.22 -21.59 14.86
C ALA A 17 -11.32 -20.06 14.68
N CYS A 18 -12.24 -19.40 15.41
CA CYS A 18 -12.37 -17.95 15.40
C CYS A 18 -11.11 -17.24 15.94
N ILE A 19 -10.56 -17.71 17.07
CA ILE A 19 -9.33 -17.15 17.65
C ILE A 19 -8.16 -17.33 16.68
N VAL A 20 -7.99 -18.53 16.10
CA VAL A 20 -6.93 -18.80 15.13
C VAL A 20 -7.08 -17.88 13.90
N ALA A 21 -8.31 -17.68 13.41
CA ALA A 21 -8.56 -16.77 12.29
C ALA A 21 -8.17 -15.32 12.62
N GLU A 22 -8.52 -14.81 13.81
CA GLU A 22 -8.11 -13.47 14.25
C GLU A 22 -6.60 -13.35 14.45
N VAL A 23 -5.95 -14.35 15.05
CA VAL A 23 -4.50 -14.37 15.25
C VAL A 23 -3.75 -14.42 13.92
N VAL A 24 -4.23 -15.22 12.95
CA VAL A 24 -3.65 -15.27 11.60
C VAL A 24 -3.88 -13.96 10.84
N ALA A 25 -5.05 -13.34 10.99
CA ALA A 25 -5.33 -12.03 10.41
C ALA A 25 -4.44 -10.94 11.05
N GLY A 26 -4.24 -10.98 12.37
CA GLY A 26 -3.38 -10.06 13.11
C GLY A 26 -1.90 -10.24 12.81
N SER A 27 -1.42 -11.48 12.68
CA SER A 27 -0.02 -11.78 12.36
C SER A 27 0.34 -11.35 10.94
N ARG A 28 -0.57 -11.54 9.96
CA ARG A 28 -0.39 -11.00 8.60
C ARG A 28 -0.33 -9.47 8.58
N ARG A 29 -1.09 -8.78 9.43
CA ARG A 29 -1.02 -7.32 9.55
C ARG A 29 0.30 -6.85 10.16
N ARG A 30 0.82 -7.57 11.17
CA ARG A 30 2.07 -7.22 11.87
C ARG A 30 3.33 -7.55 11.08
N ALA A 31 3.32 -8.62 10.27
CA ALA A 31 4.44 -8.94 9.38
C ALA A 31 4.65 -7.86 8.30
N ASN A 32 3.59 -7.15 7.90
CA ASN A 32 3.67 -6.08 6.90
C ASN A 32 4.15 -4.73 7.47
N SER A 33 4.27 -4.54 8.79
CA SER A 33 4.51 -3.22 9.37
C SER A 33 5.97 -2.90 9.72
N THR A 34 6.83 -3.90 9.94
CA THR A 34 8.18 -3.66 10.48
C THR A 34 9.22 -3.34 9.40
N ASP A 35 9.02 -3.82 8.17
CA ASP A 35 9.92 -3.58 7.04
C ASP A 35 9.34 -2.60 6.00
N GLU A 36 8.26 -1.90 6.33
CA GLU A 36 7.64 -0.95 5.41
C GLU A 36 8.19 0.47 5.61
N GLU A 37 8.81 1.01 4.57
CA GLU A 37 9.37 2.35 4.55
C GLU A 37 8.53 3.29 3.67
N LYS A 38 8.38 4.55 4.10
CA LYS A 38 7.64 5.58 3.37
C LYS A 38 8.59 6.58 2.72
N THR A 39 8.38 6.82 1.44
CA THR A 39 9.09 7.80 0.62
C THR A 39 8.11 8.66 -0.16
N ALA A 40 8.62 9.74 -0.74
CA ALA A 40 7.87 10.55 -1.67
C ALA A 40 7.99 10.00 -3.09
N GLY A 41 6.88 10.07 -3.81
CA GLY A 41 6.77 9.79 -5.23
C GLY A 41 6.06 10.93 -5.95
N ARG A 42 6.13 10.87 -7.28
CA ARG A 42 5.49 11.81 -8.21
C ARG A 42 4.60 11.05 -9.17
N VAL A 43 3.40 11.56 -9.42
CA VAL A 43 2.51 10.99 -10.43
C VAL A 43 3.09 11.26 -11.81
N LEU A 44 3.46 10.18 -12.51
CA LEU A 44 4.01 10.24 -13.86
C LEU A 44 2.89 10.39 -14.90
N ARG A 45 1.81 9.64 -14.71
CA ARG A 45 0.67 9.63 -15.62
C ARG A 45 -0.60 9.20 -14.91
N VAL A 46 -1.71 9.74 -15.40
CA VAL A 46 -3.08 9.38 -15.01
C VAL A 46 -3.79 8.99 -16.29
N ARG A 47 -4.35 7.79 -16.37
CA ARG A 47 -5.07 7.26 -17.54
C ARG A 47 -6.50 6.89 -17.16
N GLY A 48 -7.47 7.25 -17.99
CA GLY A 48 -8.88 6.93 -17.79
C GLY A 48 -9.79 8.13 -18.08
N PRO A 49 -11.09 8.04 -17.77
CA PRO A 49 -11.77 6.89 -17.14
C PRO A 49 -11.92 5.67 -18.06
N PHE A 50 -11.76 4.46 -17.51
CA PHE A 50 -12.00 3.18 -18.20
C PHE A 50 -13.08 2.37 -17.49
N HIS A 51 -13.88 1.61 -18.24
CA HIS A 51 -14.75 0.59 -17.67
C HIS A 51 -13.99 -0.72 -17.48
N GLY A 52 -14.08 -1.32 -16.30
CA GLY A 52 -13.55 -2.66 -16.10
C GLY A 52 -13.54 -3.07 -14.64
N ARG A 53 -12.58 -3.94 -14.30
CA ARG A 53 -12.49 -4.55 -12.97
C ARG A 53 -11.38 -3.90 -12.13
N LEU A 54 -11.74 -3.47 -10.93
CA LEU A 54 -10.81 -3.02 -9.90
C LEU A 54 -10.04 -4.21 -9.31
N ASP A 55 -9.00 -3.92 -8.53
CA ASP A 55 -8.14 -4.94 -7.91
C ASP A 55 -8.90 -5.83 -6.90
N ASP A 56 -10.03 -5.34 -6.38
CA ASP A 56 -10.95 -6.07 -5.50
C ASP A 56 -11.96 -6.97 -6.25
N GLY A 57 -11.93 -6.95 -7.58
CA GLY A 57 -12.84 -7.72 -8.41
C GLY A 57 -14.20 -7.05 -8.65
N SER A 58 -14.45 -5.83 -8.19
CA SER A 58 -15.67 -5.09 -8.49
C SER A 58 -15.63 -4.49 -9.90
N GLN A 59 -16.78 -4.44 -10.59
CA GLN A 59 -16.89 -3.69 -11.84
C GLN A 59 -17.12 -2.20 -11.51
N ALA A 60 -16.25 -1.34 -12.03
CA ALA A 60 -16.35 0.10 -11.82
C ALA A 60 -15.72 0.86 -13.00
N VAL A 61 -16.06 2.14 -13.08
CA VAL A 61 -15.27 3.09 -13.87
C VAL A 61 -14.03 3.44 -13.04
N TYR A 62 -12.84 3.17 -13.58
CA TYR A 62 -11.59 3.39 -12.86
C TYR A 62 -10.62 4.28 -13.65
N THR A 63 -9.72 4.90 -12.90
CA THR A 63 -8.57 5.66 -13.40
C THR A 63 -7.32 4.93 -12.94
N GLU A 64 -6.37 4.71 -13.84
CA GLU A 64 -5.07 4.14 -13.54
C GLU A 64 -4.07 5.28 -13.29
N VAL A 65 -3.49 5.32 -12.10
CA VAL A 65 -2.47 6.29 -11.72
C VAL A 65 -1.13 5.57 -11.63
N THR A 66 -0.16 6.00 -12.44
CA THR A 66 1.23 5.54 -12.35
C THR A 66 2.07 6.59 -11.63
N VAL A 67 2.77 6.15 -10.60
CA VAL A 67 3.64 6.96 -9.76
C VAL A 67 5.07 6.46 -9.89
N GLU A 68 5.99 7.40 -10.01
CA GLU A 68 7.42 7.16 -9.92
C GLU A 68 7.92 7.53 -8.52
N TYR A 69 8.81 6.73 -7.95
CA TYR A 69 9.43 7.01 -6.66
C TYR A 69 10.85 6.46 -6.58
N TYR A 70 11.61 7.02 -5.64
CA TYR A 70 12.94 6.56 -5.26
C TYR A 70 12.91 6.08 -3.81
N THR A 71 13.68 5.05 -3.49
CA THR A 71 13.85 4.63 -2.10
C THR A 71 14.57 5.72 -1.32
N ARG A 72 14.53 5.67 0.02
CA ARG A 72 15.28 6.61 0.85
C ARG A 72 16.80 6.55 0.63
N ARG A 73 17.29 5.42 0.11
CA ARG A 73 18.70 5.21 -0.24
C ARG A 73 19.06 5.77 -1.63
N GLY A 74 18.11 6.37 -2.34
CA GLY A 74 18.30 6.89 -3.70
C GLY A 74 18.22 5.83 -4.80
N GLU A 75 17.78 4.61 -4.49
CA GLU A 75 17.59 3.57 -5.51
C GLU A 75 16.31 3.84 -6.32
N GLY A 76 16.37 3.64 -7.64
CA GLY A 76 15.24 3.86 -8.54
C GLY A 76 15.67 4.40 -9.91
N PRO A 77 14.74 4.92 -10.72
CA PRO A 77 13.32 5.10 -10.41
C PRO A 77 12.53 3.78 -10.40
N PHE A 78 11.62 3.64 -9.43
CA PHE A 78 10.62 2.58 -9.40
C PHE A 78 9.25 3.13 -9.79
N GLN A 79 8.44 2.30 -10.45
CA GLN A 79 7.10 2.69 -10.89
C GLN A 79 6.05 1.77 -10.27
N VAL A 80 5.01 2.37 -9.71
CA VAL A 80 3.83 1.68 -9.20
C VAL A 80 2.59 2.22 -9.90
N SER A 81 1.73 1.33 -10.37
CA SER A 81 0.43 1.70 -10.92
C SER A 81 -0.68 1.22 -9.98
N ARG A 82 -1.70 2.05 -9.78
CA ARG A 82 -2.87 1.71 -8.97
C ARG A 82 -4.15 2.10 -9.71
N LYS A 83 -5.12 1.19 -9.71
CA LYS A 83 -6.47 1.49 -10.18
C LYS A 83 -7.27 2.13 -9.06
N LEU A 84 -7.91 3.25 -9.35
CA LEU A 84 -8.75 3.99 -8.42
C LEU A 84 -10.14 4.18 -9.02
N PRO A 85 -11.21 4.06 -8.24
CA PRO A 85 -12.55 4.36 -8.74
C PRO A 85 -12.64 5.83 -9.18
N ALA A 86 -13.18 6.08 -10.38
CA ALA A 86 -13.28 7.42 -10.96
C ALA A 86 -14.24 8.34 -10.18
N THR A 87 -15.20 7.76 -9.45
CA THR A 87 -16.11 8.48 -8.53
C THR A 87 -15.51 8.67 -7.13
N GLY A 88 -14.24 8.29 -6.92
CA GLY A 88 -13.56 8.45 -5.65
C GLY A 88 -13.34 9.91 -5.27
N ARG A 89 -13.37 10.20 -3.96
CA ARG A 89 -13.12 11.55 -3.41
C ARG A 89 -11.69 12.06 -3.66
N VAL A 90 -10.76 11.18 -4.05
CA VAL A 90 -9.34 11.51 -4.25
C VAL A 90 -9.02 11.44 -5.74
N THR A 91 -8.88 12.61 -6.36
CA THR A 91 -8.38 12.77 -7.73
C THR A 91 -6.87 13.00 -7.68
N TYR A 92 -6.13 12.35 -8.59
CA TYR A 92 -4.72 12.61 -8.83
C TYR A 92 -4.56 13.29 -10.19
N ALA A 93 -3.66 14.26 -10.27
CA ALA A 93 -3.21 14.90 -11.49
C ALA A 93 -1.77 14.51 -11.79
N LYS A 94 -1.34 14.70 -13.04
CA LYS A 94 0.07 14.60 -13.41
C LYS A 94 0.88 15.54 -12.51
N ASP A 95 2.06 15.09 -12.08
CA ASP A 95 2.98 15.82 -11.21
C ASP A 95 2.51 16.04 -9.76
N ASP A 96 1.37 15.46 -9.38
CA ASP A 96 0.99 15.39 -7.97
C ASP A 96 2.04 14.64 -7.16
N ARG A 97 2.28 15.12 -5.95
CA ARG A 97 3.16 14.47 -4.98
C ARG A 97 2.36 13.50 -4.12
N VAL A 98 2.93 12.32 -3.92
CA VAL A 98 2.26 11.23 -3.21
C VAL A 98 3.24 10.52 -2.28
N ILE A 99 2.72 9.89 -1.22
CA ILE A 99 3.50 8.99 -0.40
C ILE A 99 3.43 7.60 -1.02
N VAL A 100 4.60 7.03 -1.29
CA VAL A 100 4.73 5.61 -1.60
C VAL A 100 5.29 4.91 -0.38
N ALA A 101 4.63 3.85 0.04
CA ALA A 101 5.13 2.95 1.05
C ALA A 101 5.61 1.67 0.37
N TYR A 102 6.81 1.21 0.68
CA TYR A 102 7.41 0.02 0.05
C TYR A 102 8.04 -0.87 1.11
N ASP A 103 8.13 -2.16 0.83
CA ASP A 103 8.90 -3.10 1.63
C ASP A 103 10.40 -2.94 1.34
N VAL A 104 11.21 -2.69 2.37
CA VAL A 104 12.66 -2.49 2.27
C VAL A 104 13.36 -3.67 1.60
N ARG A 105 12.86 -4.91 1.77
CA ARG A 105 13.42 -6.10 1.10
C ARG A 105 13.05 -6.19 -0.37
N THR A 106 11.91 -5.61 -0.75
CA THR A 106 11.40 -5.65 -2.11
C THR A 106 10.97 -4.25 -2.57
N PRO A 107 11.93 -3.32 -2.79
CA PRO A 107 11.62 -1.91 -3.05
C PRO A 107 10.81 -1.66 -4.32
N ARG A 108 10.71 -2.65 -5.23
CA ARG A 108 9.85 -2.64 -6.43
C ARG A 108 8.36 -2.80 -6.12
N LYS A 109 7.99 -3.31 -4.95
CA LYS A 109 6.60 -3.57 -4.54
C LYS A 109 6.04 -2.43 -3.68
N GLY A 110 6.14 -1.19 -4.19
CA GLY A 110 5.54 -0.03 -3.54
C GLY A 110 4.01 -0.03 -3.63
N ARG A 111 3.35 0.64 -2.68
CA ARG A 111 1.93 0.97 -2.69
C ARG A 111 1.75 2.48 -2.47
N ILE A 112 0.75 3.05 -3.15
CA ILE A 112 0.38 4.45 -2.95
C ILE A 112 -0.37 4.55 -1.62
N ALA A 113 0.27 5.16 -0.62
CA ALA A 113 -0.27 5.29 0.74
C ALA A 113 -1.19 6.51 0.89
N GLY A 114 -0.99 7.57 0.10
CA GLY A 114 -1.86 8.74 0.11
C GLY A 114 -1.31 9.89 -0.74
N ARG A 115 -2.19 10.86 -1.02
CA ARG A 115 -1.83 12.14 -1.62
C ARG A 115 -1.39 13.10 -0.52
N VAL A 116 -0.39 13.93 -0.79
CA VAL A 116 0.05 14.94 0.17
C VAL A 116 0.04 16.31 -0.47
N SER A 117 -0.60 17.26 0.21
CA SER A 117 -0.70 18.66 -0.22
C SER A 117 0.56 19.47 0.11
N HIS A 118 1.33 19.08 1.14
CA HIS A 118 2.56 19.76 1.55
C HIS A 118 3.65 18.73 1.90
N TRP A 119 4.81 18.80 1.25
CA TRP A 119 5.96 17.95 1.58
C TRP A 119 7.13 18.82 2.01
N PRO A 120 7.84 18.52 3.12
CA PRO A 120 9.17 19.07 3.35
C PRO A 120 10.11 18.55 2.25
N GLN A 121 10.87 19.44 1.60
CA GLN A 121 11.63 19.20 0.36
C GLN A 121 12.23 17.78 0.19
N LEU A 122 12.07 17.19 -1.01
CA LEU A 122 12.76 15.97 -1.44
C LEU A 122 14.25 16.27 -1.70
N GLY A 123 15.15 15.54 -1.06
CA GLY A 123 16.58 15.53 -1.36
C GLY A 123 17.44 15.32 -0.11
N PRO A 124 18.73 14.92 -0.26
CA PRO A 124 19.69 15.05 0.83
C PRO A 124 19.68 16.51 1.26
N ARG A 125 19.72 16.76 2.58
CA ARG A 125 19.73 18.11 3.12
C ARG A 125 20.80 18.91 2.39
N THR A 126 20.40 20.01 1.74
CA THR A 126 21.34 20.99 1.20
C THR A 126 22.25 21.41 2.36
N GLY A 127 23.47 20.86 2.42
CA GLY A 127 24.31 20.94 3.61
C GLY A 127 25.41 19.88 3.71
N ASP A 128 25.28 18.71 3.06
CA ASP A 128 26.42 17.80 2.92
C ASP A 128 27.33 18.28 1.77
N PRO A 129 28.61 18.61 2.02
CA PRO A 129 29.52 19.01 0.96
C PRO A 129 29.75 17.82 0.03
N LEU A 130 29.52 18.04 -1.27
CA LEU A 130 30.03 17.16 -2.31
C LEU A 130 31.55 17.02 -2.12
N PRO A 131 32.13 15.80 -2.15
CA PRO A 131 33.59 15.65 -2.12
C PRO A 131 34.16 16.39 -3.33
N GLN A 132 34.91 17.46 -3.07
CA GLN A 132 35.68 18.16 -4.10
C GLN A 132 36.76 17.20 -4.59
N ALA A 133 36.74 16.92 -5.89
CA ALA A 133 37.87 16.35 -6.61
C ALA A 133 38.80 17.48 -7.05
#